data_AF-A0A7G2E5K2-F1
#
_entry.id   AF-A0A7G2E5K2-F1
#
_cell.length_a   1.000
_cell.length_b   1.000
_cell.length_c   1.000
_cell.angle_alpha   90.00
_cell.angle_beta   90.00
_cell.angle_gamma   90.00
#
_symmetry.space_group_name_H-M   'P 1'
#
loop_
_entity.id
_entity.type
_entity.pdbx_description
1 polymer ?
#
loop_
_entity_poly.entity_id
_entity_poly.type
_entity_poly.pdbx_seq_one_letter_code
_entity_poly.pdbx_strand_id
1 'polypeptide(L)'
;MVESEKTKHTCLHLEISGADPIFVKGTWYHSRFDISVTDGSFTWTCNATEEEVAERAAMGPAWTKLEWRWKCKPSDDSKKITVRILDFLMEANIRLSEEVVNKTRSFEKMKSEAERCLAQEGETESSKGQRRFSESS
;
A
#
# COMPACT_ATOMS: atom_id res chain seq x y z
N MET A 1 11.61 8.03 21.18
CA MET A 1 11.38 6.83 20.36
C MET A 1 11.58 7.27 18.92
N VAL A 2 12.77 7.06 18.35
CA VAL A 2 13.08 7.50 16.98
C VAL A 2 12.43 6.48 16.05
N GLU A 3 11.32 6.87 15.46
CA GLU A 3 10.66 6.10 14.40
C GLU A 3 11.65 6.03 13.25
N SER A 4 12.30 4.88 13.09
CA SER A 4 13.26 4.63 12.01
C SER A 4 12.57 4.99 10.68
N GLU A 5 13.12 5.97 9.96
CA GLU A 5 12.54 6.48 8.71
C GLU A 5 12.52 5.37 7.65
N LYS A 6 11.44 4.58 7.65
CA LYS A 6 11.23 3.53 6.66
C LYS A 6 10.99 4.19 5.31
N THR A 7 11.84 3.88 4.36
CA THR A 7 11.64 4.23 2.96
C THR A 7 10.31 3.66 2.48
N LYS A 8 9.49 4.49 1.85
CA LYS A 8 8.22 4.05 1.26
C LYS A 8 8.45 3.72 -0.21
N HIS A 9 7.70 2.77 -0.73
CA HIS A 9 7.79 2.37 -2.13
C HIS A 9 6.39 2.37 -2.74
N THR A 10 6.31 2.78 -3.99
CA THR A 10 5.09 2.71 -4.80
C THR A 10 5.45 2.07 -6.13
N CYS A 11 4.54 1.29 -6.71
CA CYS A 11 4.67 0.84 -8.09
C CYS A 11 3.33 0.99 -8.80
N LEU A 12 3.35 1.56 -10.00
CA LEU A 12 2.17 1.83 -10.81
C LEU A 12 2.33 1.17 -12.17
N HIS A 13 1.25 0.56 -12.65
CA HIS A 13 1.09 0.16 -14.03
C HIS A 13 0.32 1.27 -14.73
N LEU A 14 0.93 1.91 -15.73
CA LEU A 14 0.35 3.05 -16.43
C LEU A 14 0.07 2.68 -17.87
N GLU A 15 -1.21 2.75 -18.25
CA GLU A 15 -1.65 2.60 -19.63
C GLU A 15 -1.52 3.95 -20.36
N ILE A 16 -0.89 3.93 -21.53
CA ILE A 16 -0.67 5.11 -22.35
C ILE A 16 -1.43 4.90 -23.66
N SER A 17 -2.32 5.82 -24.02
CA SER A 17 -3.13 5.70 -25.24
C SER A 17 -2.23 5.63 -26.48
N GLY A 18 -2.31 4.52 -27.21
CA GLY A 18 -1.53 4.29 -28.44
C GLY A 18 -0.10 3.82 -28.22
N ALA A 19 0.28 3.40 -27.00
CA ALA A 19 1.56 2.81 -26.69
C ALA A 19 1.43 1.62 -25.73
N ASP A 20 2.50 0.83 -25.62
CA ASP A 20 2.57 -0.25 -24.63
C ASP A 20 2.61 0.33 -23.20
N PRO A 21 2.01 -0.37 -22.23
CA PRO A 21 1.98 0.11 -20.86
C PRO A 21 3.37 0.12 -20.23
N ILE A 22 3.56 1.01 -19.26
CA ILE A 22 4.82 1.14 -18.52
C ILE A 22 4.61 0.86 -17.03
N PHE A 23 5.69 0.43 -16.36
CA PHE A 23 5.74 0.32 -14.91
C PHE A 23 6.59 1.45 -14.33
N VAL A 24 6.04 2.13 -13.32
CA VAL A 24 6.70 3.23 -12.62
C VAL A 24 6.87 2.86 -11.15
N LYS A 25 8.10 2.68 -10.71
CA LYS A 25 8.47 2.46 -9.31
C LYS A 25 9.02 3.74 -8.69
N GLY A 26 8.38 4.20 -7.61
CA GLY A 26 8.87 5.29 -6.78
C GLY A 26 9.48 4.75 -5.48
N THR A 27 10.61 5.32 -5.07
CA THR A 27 11.21 5.14 -3.74
C THR A 27 11.28 6.49 -3.06
N TRP A 28 10.58 6.60 -1.93
CA TRP A 28 10.34 7.84 -1.23
C TRP A 28 11.12 7.85 0.08
N TYR A 29 12.00 8.83 0.19
CA TYR A 29 12.69 9.19 1.43
C TYR A 29 11.99 10.42 2.03
N HIS A 30 12.42 10.85 3.21
CA HIS A 30 11.83 12.01 3.89
C HIS A 30 11.92 13.29 3.05
N SER A 31 13.10 13.55 2.48
CA SER A 31 13.46 14.81 1.79
C SER A 31 13.81 14.63 0.31
N ARG A 32 13.85 13.39 -0.20
CA ARG A 32 14.30 13.05 -1.55
C ARG A 32 13.51 11.88 -2.13
N PHE A 33 13.61 11.64 -3.43
CA PHE A 33 12.98 10.47 -4.04
C PHE A 33 13.72 9.97 -5.27
N ASP A 34 13.57 8.68 -5.54
CA ASP A 34 14.07 8.04 -6.75
C ASP A 34 12.89 7.43 -7.53
N ILE A 35 12.80 7.73 -8.82
CA ILE A 35 11.81 7.14 -9.74
C ILE A 35 12.56 6.26 -10.74
N SER A 36 12.04 5.06 -10.98
CA SER A 36 12.48 4.14 -12.02
C SER A 36 11.28 3.75 -12.88
N VAL A 37 11.42 3.89 -14.19
CA VAL A 37 10.39 3.60 -15.18
C VAL A 37 10.91 2.50 -16.10
N THR A 38 10.06 1.54 -16.46
CA THR A 38 10.37 0.51 -17.46
C THR A 38 9.17 0.24 -18.36
N ASP A 39 9.42 0.01 -19.64
CA ASP A 39 8.45 -0.55 -20.60
C ASP A 39 8.68 -2.08 -20.82
N GLY A 40 9.61 -2.67 -20.06
CA GLY A 40 10.06 -4.05 -20.20
C GLY A 40 11.34 -4.21 -21.05
N SER A 41 11.64 -3.26 -21.93
CA SER A 41 12.82 -3.28 -22.80
C SER A 41 13.86 -2.23 -22.40
N PHE A 42 13.40 -0.99 -22.20
CA PHE A 42 14.18 0.17 -21.81
C PHE A 42 13.75 0.66 -20.45
N THR A 43 14.68 1.34 -19.78
CA THR A 43 14.40 1.94 -18.49
C THR A 43 14.90 3.36 -18.40
N TRP A 44 14.20 4.14 -17.59
CA TRP A 44 14.55 5.52 -17.30
C TRP A 44 14.55 5.74 -15.80
N THR A 45 15.51 6.52 -15.31
CA THR A 45 15.63 6.84 -13.89
C THR A 45 15.66 8.34 -13.65
N CYS A 46 15.13 8.72 -12.49
CA CYS A 46 15.24 10.05 -11.95
C CYS A 46 15.63 9.95 -10.48
N ASN A 47 16.67 10.66 -10.09
CA ASN A 47 17.12 10.78 -8.72
C ASN A 47 16.97 12.24 -8.33
N ALA A 48 15.92 12.56 -7.57
CA ALA A 48 15.66 13.89 -7.07
C ALA A 48 16.35 14.04 -5.72
N THR A 49 17.49 14.75 -5.67
CA THR A 49 18.23 14.92 -4.41
C THR A 49 17.50 15.85 -3.44
N GLU A 50 17.88 15.81 -2.17
CA GLU A 50 17.27 16.70 -1.15
C GLU A 50 17.45 18.17 -1.52
N GLU A 51 18.63 18.54 -2.01
CA GLU A 51 18.95 19.90 -2.43
C GLU A 51 18.06 20.32 -3.61
N GLU A 52 17.92 19.49 -4.63
CA GLU A 52 17.08 19.78 -5.80
C GLU A 52 15.60 19.89 -5.42
N VAL A 53 15.13 19.02 -4.52
CA VAL A 53 13.75 19.05 -4.02
C VAL A 53 13.50 20.29 -3.19
N ALA A 54 14.42 20.66 -2.30
CA ALA A 54 14.32 21.83 -1.43
C ALA A 54 14.39 23.14 -2.24
N GLU A 55 15.33 23.26 -3.18
CA GLU A 55 15.46 24.41 -4.09
C GLU A 55 14.17 24.61 -4.88
N ARG A 56 13.66 23.53 -5.46
CA ARG A 56 12.40 23.53 -6.20
C ARG A 56 11.25 23.94 -5.29
N ALA A 57 11.09 23.32 -4.13
CA ALA A 57 10.04 23.66 -3.16
C ALA A 57 10.09 25.14 -2.71
N ALA A 58 11.29 25.70 -2.54
CA ALA A 58 11.49 27.10 -2.15
C ALA A 58 11.13 28.09 -3.28
N MET A 59 11.20 27.66 -4.55
CA MET A 59 10.87 28.48 -5.72
C MET A 59 9.35 28.73 -5.89
N GLY A 60 8.49 28.16 -5.04
CA GLY A 60 7.04 28.27 -5.15
C GLY A 60 6.36 29.23 -4.15
N PRO A 61 6.30 30.54 -4.44
CA PRO A 61 5.17 31.34 -3.96
C PRO A 61 4.64 32.28 -5.05
N ALA A 62 3.81 31.77 -5.97
CA ALA A 62 2.87 32.60 -6.72
C ALA A 62 1.78 31.71 -7.33
N TRP A 63 0.59 31.75 -6.71
CA TRP A 63 -0.71 31.29 -7.21
C TRP A 63 -0.73 30.78 -8.66
N THR A 64 -0.63 29.46 -8.86
CA THR A 64 -1.17 28.64 -9.97
C THR A 64 -0.60 27.22 -9.85
N LYS A 65 -1.40 26.22 -10.25
CA LYS A 65 -1.15 24.77 -10.24
C LYS A 65 0.34 24.34 -10.17
N LEU A 66 0.73 23.68 -9.08
CA LEU A 66 2.07 23.09 -8.89
C LEU A 66 2.26 21.88 -9.82
N GLU A 67 2.78 22.10 -11.02
CA GLU A 67 3.22 21.02 -11.92
C GLU A 67 4.74 20.82 -11.81
N TRP A 68 5.17 19.86 -10.98
CA TRP A 68 6.57 19.48 -10.89
C TRP A 68 6.90 18.47 -11.98
N ARG A 69 7.68 18.88 -12.98
CA ARG A 69 8.15 18.00 -14.04
C ARG A 69 9.58 17.53 -13.73
N TRP A 70 9.72 16.22 -13.54
CA TRP A 70 11.02 15.57 -13.37
C TRP A 70 11.35 14.78 -14.64
N LYS A 71 12.54 15.03 -15.19
CA LYS A 71 12.99 14.33 -16.40
C LYS A 71 13.70 13.05 -15.99
N CYS A 72 13.18 11.92 -16.45
CA CYS A 72 13.88 10.64 -16.32
C CYS A 72 14.90 10.51 -17.47
N LYS A 73 16.10 10.04 -17.14
CA LYS A 73 17.18 9.80 -18.11
C LYS A 73 17.20 8.31 -18.45
N PRO A 74 17.51 7.91 -19.71
CA PRO A 74 17.74 6.51 -20.03
C PRO A 74 18.81 5.90 -19.12
N SER A 75 18.60 4.67 -18.69
CA SER A 75 19.56 3.93 -17.87
C SER A 75 20.39 2.99 -18.74
N ASP A 76 21.69 2.93 -18.45
CA ASP A 76 22.65 2.04 -19.11
C ASP A 76 22.42 0.56 -18.77
N ASP A 77 21.77 0.27 -17.64
CA ASP A 77 21.51 -1.11 -17.16
C ASP A 77 20.00 -1.38 -17.04
N SER A 78 19.35 -1.41 -18.21
CA SER A 78 17.90 -1.58 -18.27
C SER A 78 17.43 -2.94 -17.74
N LYS A 79 18.21 -4.00 -17.94
CA LYS A 79 17.88 -5.34 -17.43
C LYS A 79 17.82 -5.35 -15.91
N LYS A 80 18.83 -4.79 -15.24
CA LYS A 80 18.88 -4.76 -13.77
C LYS A 80 17.73 -3.96 -13.18
N ILE A 81 17.37 -2.83 -13.78
CA ILE A 81 16.26 -2.01 -13.28
C ILE A 81 14.93 -2.73 -13.45
N THR A 82 14.68 -3.33 -14.62
CA THR A 82 13.47 -4.12 -14.86
C THR A 82 13.35 -5.26 -13.86
N VAL A 83 14.42 -6.03 -13.63
CA VAL A 83 14.44 -7.10 -12.62
C VAL A 83 14.11 -6.55 -11.23
N ARG A 84 14.73 -5.43 -10.81
CA ARG A 84 14.44 -4.79 -9.51
C ARG A 84 12.99 -4.30 -9.35
N ILE A 85 12.30 -3.98 -10.44
CA ILE A 85 10.88 -3.61 -10.41
C ILE A 85 10.02 -4.87 -10.29
N LEU A 86 10.31 -5.90 -11.06
CA LEU A 86 9.60 -7.18 -11.02
C LEU A 86 9.77 -7.88 -9.67
N ASP A 87 10.98 -7.92 -9.10
CA ASP A 87 11.25 -8.48 -7.78
C ASP A 87 10.41 -7.78 -6.71
N PHE A 88 10.33 -6.45 -6.77
CA PHE A 88 9.51 -5.67 -5.84
C PHE A 88 8.02 -6.00 -5.96
N LEU A 89 7.50 -6.10 -7.19
CA LEU A 89 6.10 -6.46 -7.42
C LEU A 89 5.80 -7.88 -6.93
N MET A 90 6.71 -8.82 -7.17
CA MET A 90 6.57 -10.19 -6.72
C MET A 90 6.59 -10.30 -5.18
N GLU A 91 7.54 -9.62 -4.52
CA GLU A 91 7.60 -9.59 -3.05
C GLU A 91 6.34 -8.95 -2.45
N ALA A 92 5.88 -7.83 -3.02
CA ALA A 92 4.65 -7.17 -2.58
C ALA A 92 3.43 -8.09 -2.72
N ASN A 93 3.32 -8.82 -3.84
CA ASN A 93 2.23 -9.76 -4.07
C ASN A 93 2.24 -10.94 -3.09
N ILE A 94 3.42 -11.51 -2.79
CA ILE A 94 3.55 -12.60 -1.81
C ILE A 94 3.09 -12.12 -0.42
N ARG A 95 3.59 -10.96 0.02
CA ARG A 95 3.25 -10.39 1.33
C ARG A 95 1.77 -10.04 1.46
N LEU A 96 1.18 -9.41 0.43
CA LEU A 96 -0.25 -9.10 0.42
C LEU A 96 -1.10 -10.37 0.49
N SER A 97 -0.69 -11.44 -0.20
CA SER A 97 -1.40 -12.72 -0.16
C SER A 97 -1.38 -13.33 1.25
N GLU A 98 -0.23 -13.33 1.94
CA GLU A 98 -0.12 -13.78 3.32
C GLU A 98 -0.95 -12.92 4.28
N GLU A 99 -0.94 -11.60 4.12
CA GLU A 99 -1.71 -10.68 4.95
C GLU A 99 -3.22 -10.88 4.77
N VAL A 100 -3.69 -11.06 3.53
CA VAL A 100 -5.10 -11.33 3.22
C VAL A 100 -5.54 -12.66 3.84
N VAL A 101 -4.75 -13.72 3.71
CA VAL A 101 -5.06 -15.03 4.32
C VAL A 101 -5.16 -14.90 5.85
N ASN A 102 -4.19 -14.24 6.48
CA ASN A 102 -4.19 -14.05 7.93
C ASN A 102 -5.37 -13.21 8.42
N LYS A 103 -5.70 -12.12 7.72
CA LYS A 103 -6.79 -11.24 8.10
C LYS A 103 -8.15 -11.89 7.89
N THR A 104 -8.31 -12.68 6.82
CA THR A 104 -9.51 -13.48 6.56
C THR A 104 -9.76 -14.51 7.65
N ARG A 105 -8.72 -15.28 8.04
CA ARG A 105 -8.81 -16.24 9.14
C ARG A 105 -9.22 -15.59 10.46
N SER A 106 -8.63 -14.43 10.78
CA SER A 106 -8.98 -13.69 12.00
C SER A 106 -10.40 -13.15 11.96
N PHE A 107 -10.86 -12.67 10.80
CA PHE A 107 -12.23 -12.21 10.60
C PHE A 107 -13.25 -13.34 10.77
N GLU A 108 -13.00 -14.51 10.19
CA GLU A 108 -13.85 -15.70 10.35
C GLU A 108 -13.93 -16.16 11.79
N LYS A 109 -12.79 -16.19 12.51
CA LYS A 109 -12.77 -16.52 13.94
C LYS A 109 -13.64 -15.56 14.73
N MET A 110 -13.46 -14.25 14.54
CA MET A 110 -14.23 -13.23 15.25
C MET A 110 -15.73 -13.30 14.93
N LYS A 111 -16.07 -13.58 13.66
CA LYS A 111 -17.45 -13.82 13.24
C LYS A 111 -18.05 -15.03 13.97
N SER A 112 -17.34 -16.15 14.03
CA SER A 112 -17.81 -17.35 14.73
C SER A 112 -17.98 -17.13 16.23
N GLU A 113 -17.11 -16.34 16.86
CA GLU A 113 -17.22 -15.97 18.28
C GLU A 113 -18.45 -15.07 18.52
N ALA A 114 -18.70 -14.09 17.64
CA ALA A 114 -19.89 -13.24 17.71
C ALA A 114 -21.20 -14.06 17.54
N GLU A 115 -21.24 -14.99 16.59
CA GLU A 115 -22.38 -15.90 16.40
C GLU A 115 -22.64 -16.76 17.64
N ARG A 116 -21.57 -17.26 18.29
CA ARG A 116 -21.69 -18.00 19.55
C ARG A 116 -22.21 -17.15 20.70
N CYS A 117 -21.79 -15.88 20.81
CA CYS A 117 -22.32 -14.96 21.82
C CYS A 117 -23.83 -14.73 21.64
N LEU A 118 -24.27 -14.50 20.40
CA LEU A 118 -25.69 -14.32 20.08
C LEU A 118 -26.53 -15.57 20.40
N ALA A 119 -26.00 -16.77 20.15
CA ALA A 119 -26.69 -18.02 20.49
C ALA A 119 -26.86 -18.20 22.01
N GLN A 120 -25.84 -17.82 22.81
CA GLN A 120 -25.89 -17.90 24.27
C GLN A 120 -26.85 -16.87 24.89
N GLU A 121 -27.05 -15.71 24.28
CA GLU A 121 -28.05 -14.72 24.71
C GLU A 121 -29.47 -15.30 24.62
N GLY A 122 -29.81 -16.02 23.55
CA GLY A 122 -31.13 -16.67 23.40
C GLY A 122 -31.38 -17.80 24.42
N GLU A 123 -30.35 -18.57 24.75
CA GLU A 123 -30.46 -19.66 25.76
C GLU A 123 -30.58 -19.12 27.20
N THR A 124 -29.92 -18.00 27.50
CA THR A 124 -29.96 -17.37 28.82
C THR A 124 -31.24 -16.58 29.08
N GLU A 125 -31.87 -16.00 28.05
CA GLU A 125 -33.21 -15.39 28.16
C GLU A 125 -34.29 -16.44 28.44
N SER A 126 -34.27 -17.58 27.73
CA SER A 126 -35.18 -18.71 27.96
C SER A 126 -35.08 -19.24 29.40
N SER A 127 -33.85 -19.40 29.92
CA SER A 127 -33.59 -19.86 31.29
C SER A 127 -33.98 -18.84 32.38
N LYS A 128 -34.02 -17.54 32.07
CA LYS A 128 -34.51 -16.48 32.98
C LYS A 128 -36.05 -16.39 32.97
N GLY A 129 -36.69 -16.59 31.82
CA GLY A 129 -38.15 -16.65 31.69
C GLY A 129 -38.76 -17.84 32.47
N GLN A 130 -38.11 -19.01 32.39
CA GLN A 130 -38.54 -20.21 33.11
C GLN A 130 -38.44 -20.04 34.64
N ARG A 131 -37.37 -19.40 35.14
CA ARG A 131 -37.16 -19.19 36.59
C ARG A 131 -38.14 -18.18 37.21
N ARG A 132 -38.48 -17.10 36.51
CA ARG A 132 -39.50 -16.15 37.01
C ARG A 132 -40.89 -16.78 37.11
N PHE A 133 -41.23 -17.70 36.22
CA PHE A 133 -42.54 -18.37 36.24
C PHE A 133 -42.69 -19.31 37.44
N SER A 134 -41.60 -19.98 37.85
CA SER A 134 -41.59 -20.87 39.02
C SER A 134 -41.50 -20.16 40.38
N GLU A 135 -41.01 -18.91 40.44
CA GLU A 135 -41.02 -18.09 41.67
C GLU A 135 -42.31 -17.28 41.87
N SER A 136 -43.23 -17.30 40.89
CA SER A 136 -44.49 -16.53 40.91
C SER A 136 -45.74 -17.40 41.09
N SER A 137 -45.60 -18.72 41.28
CA SER A 137 -46.70 -19.68 41.54
C SER A 137 -46.74 -20.15 42.98
#